data_AF-A0A8H4B974-F1
#
_entry.id   AF-A0A8H4B974-F1
#
_cell.length_a   1.000
_cell.length_b   1.000
_cell.length_c   1.000
_cell.angle_alpha   90.00
_cell.angle_beta   90.00
_cell.angle_gamma   90.00
#
_symmetry.space_group_name_H-M   'P 1'
#
loop_
_entity.id
_entity.type
_entity.pdbx_description
1 polymer ?
#
loop_
_entity_poly.entity_id
_entity_poly.type
_entity_poly.pdbx_seq_one_letter_code
_entity_poly.pdbx_strand_id
1 'polypeptide(L)' 'DIPKKAVRALKVRLQVVKKHLEPLLSKPINDVFSKLPVDQRYELEVLLSYSLNTLYYIYLRTQGSDPQKHEVVNEL' A
#
# COMPACT_ATOMS: atom_id res chain seq x y z
N ASP A 1 15.31 17.15 -14.55
CA ASP A 1 15.15 15.81 -15.14
C ASP A 1 14.84 14.80 -14.05
N ILE A 2 13.70 14.10 -14.11
CA ILE A 2 13.45 13.01 -13.15
C ILE A 2 14.44 11.88 -13.48
N PRO A 3 15.27 11.41 -12.53
CA PRO A 3 16.26 10.39 -12.84
C PRO A 3 15.56 9.12 -13.32
N LYS A 4 15.78 8.71 -14.57
CA LYS A 4 15.21 7.46 -15.15
C LYS A 4 15.44 6.24 -14.24
N LYS A 5 16.56 6.24 -13.50
CA LYS A 5 16.91 5.25 -12.47
C LYS A 5 15.90 5.22 -11.31
N ALA A 6 15.51 6.38 -10.78
CA ALA A 6 14.57 6.48 -9.65
C ALA A 6 13.17 5.97 -10.04
N VAL A 7 12.68 6.35 -11.23
CA VAL A 7 11.40 5.85 -11.75
C VAL A 7 11.43 4.34 -11.95
N ARG A 8 12.52 3.80 -12.49
CA ARG A 8 12.68 2.34 -12.67
C ARG A 8 12.69 1.63 -11.31
N ALA A 9 13.41 2.16 -10.32
CA ALA A 9 13.46 1.60 -8.98
C ALA A 9 12.07 1.59 -8.31
N LEU A 10 11.32 2.70 -8.41
CA LEU A 10 9.95 2.78 -7.89
C LEU A 10 9.04 1.73 -8.55
N LYS A 11 9.08 1.62 -9.89
CA LYS A 11 8.30 0.60 -10.62
C LYS A 11 8.61 -0.81 -10.13
N VAL A 12 9.88 -1.17 -9.97
CA VAL A 12 10.29 -2.49 -9.48
C VAL A 12 9.74 -2.75 -8.07
N ARG A 13 9.86 -1.77 -7.17
CA ARG A 13 9.35 -1.89 -5.78
C ARG A 13 7.82 -2.04 -5.74
N LEU A 14 7.10 -1.28 -6.56
CA LEU A 14 5.64 -1.40 -6.68
C LEU A 14 5.22 -2.78 -7.22
N GLN A 15 6.01 -3.40 -8.11
CA GLN A 15 5.74 -4.78 -8.54
C GLN A 15 5.90 -5.79 -7.39
N VAL A 16 6.87 -5.59 -6.49
CA VAL A 16 7.03 -6.45 -5.30
C VAL A 16 5.81 -6.33 -4.39
N VAL A 17 5.39 -5.10 -4.07
CA VAL A 17 4.18 -4.86 -3.24
C VAL A 17 2.95 -5.50 -3.89
N LYS A 18 2.76 -5.31 -5.20
CA LYS A 18 1.64 -5.91 -5.94
C LYS A 18 1.62 -7.44 -5.82
N LYS A 19 2.78 -8.11 -5.96
CA LYS A 19 2.88 -9.57 -5.82
C LYS A 19 2.47 -10.06 -4.42
N HIS A 20 2.75 -9.30 -3.37
CA HIS A 20 2.33 -9.65 -2.01
C HIS A 20 0.83 -9.39 -1.77
N LEU A 21 0.26 -8.37 -2.40
CA LEU A 21 -1.17 -8.04 -2.27
C LEU A 21 -2.07 -8.93 -3.15
N GLU A 22 -1.56 -9.45 -4.28
CA GLU A 22 -2.34 -10.24 -5.24
C GLU A 22 -3.12 -11.42 -4.60
N PRO A 23 -2.52 -12.26 -3.73
CA PRO A 23 -3.25 -13.34 -3.07
C PRO A 23 -4.40 -12.83 -2.20
N LEU A 24 -4.19 -11.71 -1.50
CA LEU A 24 -5.20 -11.09 -0.63
C LEU A 24 -6.35 -10.48 -1.42
N LEU A 25 -6.06 -9.91 -2.60
CA LEU A 25 -7.01 -9.25 -3.48
C LEU A 25 -7.67 -10.20 -4.50
N SER A 26 -7.17 -11.43 -4.64
CA SER A 26 -7.69 -12.44 -5.57
C SER A 26 -9.09 -12.96 -5.19
N LYS A 27 -9.54 -12.66 -3.97
CA LYS A 27 -10.82 -13.07 -3.39
C LYS A 27 -11.38 -11.91 -2.57
N PRO A 28 -12.69 -11.90 -2.25
CA PRO A 28 -13.23 -10.95 -1.28
C PRO A 28 -12.40 -11.00 0.02
N ILE A 29 -11.96 -9.84 0.52
CA ILE A 29 -11.06 -9.79 1.68
C ILE A 29 -11.68 -10.42 2.93
N ASN A 30 -13.01 -10.37 3.06
CA ASN A 30 -13.75 -11.04 4.12
C ASN A 30 -13.58 -12.58 4.10
N ASP A 31 -13.42 -13.18 2.92
CA ASP A 31 -13.21 -14.62 2.77
C ASP A 31 -11.78 -15.03 3.19
N VAL A 32 -10.82 -14.11 3.09
CA VAL A 32 -9.46 -14.29 3.59
C VAL A 32 -9.45 -14.07 5.10
N PHE A 33 -10.01 -12.95 5.56
CA PHE A 33 -10.07 -12.53 6.96
C PHE A 33 -10.75 -13.56 7.86
N SER A 34 -11.89 -14.11 7.44
CA SER A 34 -12.63 -15.13 8.20
C SER A 34 -11.85 -16.43 8.42
N LYS A 35 -10.87 -16.74 7.57
CA LYS A 35 -10.03 -17.95 7.66
C LYS A 35 -8.79 -17.77 8.53
N LEU A 36 -8.44 -16.53 8.86
CA LEU A 36 -7.28 -16.24 9.69
C LEU A 36 -7.59 -16.41 11.18
N PRO A 37 -6.63 -16.90 11.97
CA PRO A 37 -6.60 -16.76 13.43
C PRO A 37 -6.73 -15.30 13.88
N VAL A 38 -7.20 -15.08 15.11
CA VAL A 38 -7.49 -13.74 15.64
C VAL A 38 -6.25 -12.82 15.64
N ASP A 39 -5.09 -13.34 16.02
CA ASP A 39 -3.80 -12.66 15.96
C ASP A 39 -3.44 -12.21 14.54
N GLN A 40 -3.57 -13.12 13.56
CA GLN A 40 -3.26 -12.84 12.16
C GLN A 40 -4.26 -11.85 11.52
N ARG A 41 -5.49 -11.78 12.02
CA ARG A 41 -6.47 -10.77 11.59
C ARG A 41 -6.03 -9.36 11.96
N TYR A 42 -5.58 -9.16 13.19
CA TYR A 42 -5.08 -7.86 13.63
C TYR A 42 -3.80 -7.47 12.88
N GLU A 43 -2.89 -8.43 12.66
CA GLU A 43 -1.70 -8.19 11.83
C GLU A 43 -2.10 -7.77 10.40
N LEU A 44 -3.06 -8.48 9.79
CA LEU A 44 -3.53 -8.16 8.45
C LEU A 44 -4.16 -6.77 8.40
N GLU A 45 -5.01 -6.39 9.36
CA GLU A 45 -5.64 -5.06 9.41
C GLU A 45 -4.59 -3.95 9.50
N VAL A 46 -3.63 -4.07 10.41
CA VAL A 46 -2.56 -3.07 10.58
C VAL A 46 -1.72 -2.95 9.32
N LEU A 47 -1.28 -4.10 8.76
CA LEU A 47 -0.44 -4.12 7.56
C LEU A 47 -1.19 -3.59 6.33
N LEU A 48 -2.48 -3.90 6.19
CA LEU A 48 -3.31 -3.44 5.09
C LEU A 48 -3.54 -1.93 5.18
N SER A 49 -3.86 -1.41 6.36
CA SER A 49 -4.02 0.02 6.61
C SER A 49 -2.74 0.79 6.29
N TYR A 50 -1.60 0.36 6.84
CA TYR A 50 -0.29 0.96 6.56
C TYR A 50 0.08 0.92 5.07
N SER A 51 -0.19 -0.22 4.41
CA SER A 51 0.07 -0.38 2.97
C SER A 51 -0.79 0.56 2.14
N LEU A 52 -2.08 0.69 2.46
CA LEU A 52 -3.00 1.58 1.76
C LEU A 52 -2.57 3.05 1.88
N ASN A 53 -2.31 3.50 3.11
CA ASN A 53 -1.91 4.89 3.37
C ASN A 53 -0.58 5.21 2.69
N THR A 54 0.38 4.27 2.72
CA THR A 54 1.67 4.42 2.03
C THR A 54 1.51 4.50 0.51
N LEU A 55 0.68 3.62 -0.08
CA LEU A 55 0.44 3.63 -1.53
C LEU A 55 -0.27 4.92 -1.96
N TYR A 56 -1.21 5.43 -1.15
CA TYR A 56 -1.89 6.69 -1.41
C TYR A 56 -0.94 7.88 -1.28
N TYR A 57 -0.08 7.91 -0.28
CA TYR A 57 0.99 8.90 -0.16
C TYR A 57 1.89 8.91 -1.41
N ILE A 58 2.32 7.73 -1.88
CA ILE A 58 3.11 7.60 -3.10
C ILE A 58 2.34 8.15 -4.31
N TYR A 59 1.05 7.83 -4.43
CA TYR A 59 0.19 8.36 -5.48
C TYR A 59 0.16 9.89 -5.47
N LEU A 60 -0.13 10.53 -4.34
CA LEU A 60 -0.13 12.00 -4.20
C LEU A 60 1.20 12.61 -4.65
N ARG A 61 2.33 12.05 -4.19
CA ARG A 61 3.67 12.50 -4.60
C ARG A 61 3.89 12.40 -6.10
N THR A 62 3.35 11.37 -6.76
CA THR A 62 3.49 11.18 -8.21
C THR A 62 2.59 12.11 -9.03
N GLN A 63 1.49 12.60 -8.47
CA GLN A 63 0.63 13.60 -9.10
C GLN A 63 1.14 15.04 -8.91
N GLY A 64 2.23 15.24 -8.16
CA GLY A 64 2.77 16.56 -7.84
C GLY A 64 2.05 17.25 -6.67
N SER A 65 1.13 16.56 -6.00
CA SER A 65 0.51 17.02 -4.75
C SER A 65 1.47 16.84 -3.59
N ASP A 66 1.51 17.82 -2.69
CA ASP A 66 2.25 17.71 -1.43
C ASP A 66 1.43 16.89 -0.42
N PRO A 67 1.83 15.66 -0.07
CA PRO A 67 1.05 14.85 0.85
C PRO A 67 1.09 15.42 2.25
N GLN A 68 2.11 16.20 2.64
CA GLN A 68 2.20 16.85 3.96
C GLN A 68 1.06 17.86 4.19
N LYS A 69 0.44 18.33 3.12
CA LYS A 69 -0.72 19.23 3.15
C LYS A 69 -2.05 18.47 3.01
N HIS A 70 -2.00 17.16 2.82
CA HIS A 70 -3.17 16.31 2.68
C HIS A 70 -3.49 15.66 4.03
N GLU A 71 -4.78 15.50 4.34
CA GLU A 71 -5.27 14.92 5.60
C GLU A 71 -4.72 13.51 5.89
N VAL A 72 -4.22 12.82 4.86
CA VAL A 72 -3.69 11.44 4.97
C VAL A 72 -2.46 11.35 5.87
N VAL A 73 -1.73 12.45 6.08
CA VAL A 73 -0.60 12.45 7.02
C VAL A 73 -1.06 12.28 8.46
N ASN A 74 -2.29 12.69 8.78
CA ASN A 74 -2.87 12.45 10.10
C ASN A 74 -3.36 11.00 10.26
N GLU A 75 -3.34 10.20 9.18
CA GLU A 75 -3.76 8.80 9.15
C GLU A 75 -2.56 7.82 9.12
N LEU A 76 -1.33 8.34 9.04
CA LEU A 76 -0.06 7.58 9.07
C LEU A 76 0.52 7.53 10.49
#